data_AF-A0AAD7CGG0-F1
#
_entry.id   AF-A0AAD7CGG0-F1
#
_cell.length_a   1.000
_cell.length_b   1.000
_cell.length_c   1.000
_cell.angle_alpha   90.00
_cell.angle_beta   90.00
_cell.angle_gamma   90.00
#
_symmetry.space_group_name_H-M   'P 1'
#
loop_
_entity.id
_entity.type
_entity.pdbx_description
1 polymer ?
#
loop_
_entity_poly.entity_id
_entity_poly.type
_entity_poly.pdbx_seq_one_letter_code
_entity_poly.pdbx_strand_id
1 'polypeptide(L)'
;MASAALPAAGPETLAWVFEAETPLEPSDVPREVLDYNEPAELNAPSIYDFISRGISHGTRLDSKIAALRAALKETIAERDLFNVEIMKHRSALRAALSPLRHLPTEILSAIFALVGPVENLLESGTSGPWCVSAVCSRWRAIALSLPSLWTDVSLDFRADDVDIDRIDFGRRLPKLELHLERSGHLPLAIEYYCYSDGDPCVFSSGVGRSPCPQPTLQSMGEPLHGRPRTFIPGAHSDSET
;
A
#
# COMPACT_ATOMS: atom_id res chain seq x y z
N MET A 1 36.29 -10.80 -20.47
CA MET A 1 35.19 -10.82 -21.46
C MET A 1 34.65 -9.40 -21.53
N ALA A 2 34.83 -8.75 -22.68
CA ALA A 2 34.67 -7.31 -22.85
C ALA A 2 33.20 -6.89 -22.74
N SER A 3 32.92 -5.95 -21.82
CA SER A 3 31.63 -5.29 -21.68
C SER A 3 31.50 -4.25 -22.80
N ALA A 4 30.72 -4.57 -23.83
CA ALA A 4 30.35 -3.61 -24.86
C ALA A 4 29.35 -2.61 -24.26
N ALA A 5 29.87 -1.47 -23.81
CA ALA A 5 29.04 -0.34 -23.42
C ALA A 5 28.28 0.14 -24.66
N LEU A 6 26.94 0.06 -24.63
CA LEU A 6 26.09 0.77 -25.59
C LEU A 6 26.47 2.25 -25.54
N PRO A 7 26.72 2.90 -26.70
CA PRO A 7 27.03 4.32 -26.70
C PRO A 7 25.83 5.07 -26.13
N ALA A 8 26.10 5.93 -25.14
CA ALA A 8 25.11 6.85 -24.61
C ALA A 8 24.53 7.65 -25.79
N ALA A 9 23.25 7.42 -26.06
CA ALA A 9 22.51 8.16 -27.07
C ALA A 9 22.46 9.63 -26.64
N GLY A 10 23.44 10.40 -27.11
CA GLY A 10 23.49 11.84 -26.92
C GLY A 10 22.30 12.53 -27.61
N PRO A 11 22.09 13.82 -27.33
CA PRO A 11 21.02 14.62 -27.94
C PRO A 11 21.04 14.63 -29.50
N GLU A 12 22.14 14.19 -30.10
CA GLU A 12 22.35 13.96 -31.54
C GLU A 12 21.36 12.95 -32.15
N THR A 13 20.94 11.92 -31.41
CA THR A 13 20.17 10.78 -31.95
C THR A 13 18.70 11.10 -32.28
N LEU A 14 18.22 12.29 -31.87
CA LEU A 14 16.89 12.81 -32.17
C LEU A 14 16.93 13.93 -33.23
N ALA A 15 18.09 14.21 -33.84
CA ALA A 15 18.22 15.28 -34.82
C ALA A 15 17.28 15.12 -36.04
N TRP A 16 16.95 13.88 -36.43
CA TRP A 16 16.00 13.61 -37.52
C TRP A 16 14.52 13.79 -37.11
N VAL A 17 14.19 13.82 -35.81
CA VAL A 17 12.81 13.99 -35.31
C VAL A 17 12.36 15.46 -35.41
N PHE A 18 13.33 16.38 -35.49
CA PHE A 18 13.15 17.82 -35.45
C PHE A 18 13.73 18.53 -36.66
N GLU A 19 13.60 17.97 -37.87
CA GLU A 19 13.77 18.78 -39.07
C GLU A 19 12.67 19.85 -39.06
N ALA A 20 13.08 21.08 -38.73
CA ALA A 20 12.20 22.20 -38.45
C ALA A 20 11.65 22.75 -39.77
N GLU A 21 10.53 22.20 -40.21
CA GLU A 21 9.74 22.83 -41.26
C GLU A 21 8.94 23.99 -40.69
N THR A 22 9.05 25.14 -41.35
CA THR A 22 8.37 26.40 -41.02
C THR A 22 6.87 26.18 -40.80
N PRO A 23 6.34 26.55 -39.62
CA PRO A 23 4.90 26.49 -39.34
C PRO A 23 4.12 27.35 -40.33
N LEU A 24 2.95 26.87 -40.77
CA LEU A 24 1.94 27.76 -41.33
C LEU A 24 1.35 28.53 -40.14
N GLU A 25 1.67 29.82 -40.04
CA GLU A 25 1.19 30.67 -38.94
C GLU A 25 -0.30 30.99 -39.16
N PRO A 26 -1.12 31.07 -38.09
CA PRO A 26 -2.54 31.43 -38.20
C PRO A 26 -2.79 32.80 -38.86
N SER A 27 -1.75 33.64 -38.98
CA SER A 27 -1.77 34.93 -39.69
C SER A 27 -1.85 34.81 -41.20
N ASP A 28 -1.59 33.64 -41.77
CA ASP A 28 -1.62 33.41 -43.22
C ASP A 28 -3.05 33.21 -43.76
N VAL A 29 -4.06 33.22 -42.89
CA VAL A 29 -5.48 33.16 -43.26
C VAL A 29 -5.87 34.44 -44.00
N PRO A 30 -6.27 34.39 -45.27
CA PRO A 30 -6.69 35.58 -46.00
C PRO A 30 -7.89 36.23 -45.30
N ARG A 31 -7.76 37.52 -44.92
CA ARG A 31 -8.81 38.28 -44.21
C ARG A 31 -10.15 38.28 -44.95
N GLU A 32 -10.11 38.14 -46.28
CA GLU A 32 -11.27 38.04 -47.18
C GLU A 32 -12.16 36.83 -46.91
N VAL A 33 -11.66 35.78 -46.25
CA VAL A 33 -12.44 34.57 -45.93
C VAL A 33 -13.32 34.76 -44.68
N LEU A 34 -13.02 35.76 -43.83
CA LEU A 34 -13.72 36.00 -42.57
C LEU A 34 -14.85 37.04 -42.66
N ASP A 35 -14.95 37.79 -43.76
CA ASP A 35 -15.96 38.83 -43.95
C ASP A 35 -17.09 38.32 -44.87
N TYR A 36 -18.13 37.74 -44.27
CA TYR A 36 -19.19 37.00 -44.96
C TYR A 36 -20.23 37.87 -45.69
N ASN A 37 -19.99 39.17 -45.93
CA ASN A 37 -21.09 40.09 -46.28
C ASN A 37 -20.92 40.99 -47.51
N GLU A 38 -19.96 40.73 -48.41
CA GLU A 38 -19.89 41.44 -49.70
C GLU A 38 -19.53 40.47 -50.83
N PRO A 39 -20.19 40.50 -52.00
CA PRO A 39 -19.90 39.60 -53.12
C PRO A 39 -18.66 40.12 -53.85
N ALA A 40 -17.52 40.12 -53.17
CA ALA A 40 -16.24 40.36 -53.81
C ALA A 40 -15.97 39.21 -54.80
N GLU A 41 -15.28 39.52 -55.90
CA GLU A 41 -14.75 38.59 -56.89
C GLU A 41 -13.72 37.64 -56.25
N LEU A 42 -14.17 36.81 -55.32
CA LEU A 42 -13.38 35.84 -54.59
C LEU A 42 -12.86 34.82 -55.62
N ASN A 43 -11.55 34.80 -55.81
CA ASN A 43 -10.88 33.77 -56.60
C ASN A 43 -11.01 32.43 -55.86
N ALA A 44 -12.16 31.76 -56.04
CA ALA A 44 -12.49 30.47 -55.44
C ALA A 44 -11.35 29.42 -55.50
N PRO A 45 -10.56 29.33 -56.59
CA PRO A 45 -9.34 28.52 -56.64
C PRO A 45 -8.32 28.80 -55.51
N SER A 46 -8.09 30.08 -55.17
CA SER A 46 -7.10 30.48 -54.15
C SER A 46 -7.53 30.06 -52.74
N ILE A 47 -8.83 30.19 -52.45
CA ILE A 47 -9.40 29.79 -51.15
C ILE A 47 -9.41 28.28 -50.99
N TYR A 48 -9.78 27.54 -52.04
CA TYR A 48 -9.75 26.08 -52.03
C TYR A 48 -8.33 25.54 -51.85
N ASP A 49 -7.34 26.13 -52.52
CA ASP A 49 -5.92 25.78 -52.36
C ASP A 49 -5.43 26.06 -50.92
N PHE A 50 -5.73 27.23 -50.37
CA PHE A 50 -5.40 27.56 -48.98
C PHE A 50 -5.98 26.56 -47.97
N ILE A 51 -7.28 26.27 -48.09
CA ILE A 51 -7.97 25.29 -47.21
C ILE A 51 -7.36 23.89 -47.40
N SER A 52 -7.09 23.48 -48.64
CA SER A 52 -6.48 22.17 -48.94
C SER A 52 -5.08 22.03 -48.35
N ARG A 53 -4.27 23.09 -48.42
CA ARG A 53 -2.95 23.15 -47.76
C ARG A 53 -3.08 23.09 -46.23
N GLY A 54 -4.04 23.82 -45.65
CA GLY A 54 -4.31 23.78 -44.21
C GLY A 54 -4.74 22.40 -43.71
N ILE A 55 -5.65 21.73 -44.41
CA ILE A 55 -6.08 20.35 -44.11
C ILE A 55 -4.89 19.39 -44.24
N SER A 56 -4.10 19.52 -45.31
CA SER A 56 -2.90 18.70 -45.52
C SER A 56 -1.85 18.90 -44.41
N HIS A 57 -1.69 20.12 -43.93
CA HIS A 57 -0.80 20.42 -42.81
C HIS A 57 -1.31 19.82 -41.49
N GLY A 58 -2.62 19.96 -41.20
CA GLY A 58 -3.25 19.38 -40.01
C GLY A 58 -3.12 17.87 -39.96
N THR A 59 -3.48 17.17 -41.05
CA THR A 59 -3.34 15.71 -41.16
C THR A 59 -1.89 15.22 -40.99
N ARG A 60 -0.91 16.00 -41.45
CA ARG A 60 0.50 15.71 -41.25
C ARG A 60 0.93 15.86 -39.78
N LEU A 61 0.49 16.92 -39.10
CA LEU A 61 0.75 17.11 -37.67
C LEU A 61 0.11 15.99 -36.83
N ASP A 62 -1.13 15.60 -37.15
CA ASP A 62 -1.81 14.47 -36.49
C ASP A 62 -1.03 13.16 -36.67
N SER A 63 -0.51 12.93 -37.87
CA SER A 63 0.34 11.76 -38.15
C SER A 63 1.64 11.79 -37.33
N LYS A 64 2.28 12.96 -37.18
CA LYS A 64 3.48 13.14 -36.33
C LYS A 64 3.15 12.90 -34.86
N ILE A 65 2.03 13.42 -34.37
CA ILE A 65 1.54 13.20 -33.01
C ILE A 65 1.31 11.70 -32.76
N ALA A 66 0.65 11.01 -33.71
CA ALA A 66 0.39 9.59 -33.61
C ALA A 66 1.69 8.77 -33.56
N ALA A 67 2.65 9.08 -34.45
CA ALA A 67 3.94 8.40 -34.49
C ALA A 67 4.75 8.60 -33.20
N LEU A 68 4.83 9.83 -32.69
CA LEU A 68 5.55 10.12 -31.45
C LEU A 68 4.89 9.46 -30.23
N ARG A 69 3.55 9.42 -30.17
CA ARG A 69 2.83 8.70 -29.12
C ARG A 69 3.08 7.20 -29.18
N ALA A 70 3.16 6.62 -30.39
CA ALA A 70 3.49 5.22 -30.56
C ALA A 70 4.91 4.91 -30.10
N ALA A 71 5.90 5.70 -30.52
CA ALA A 71 7.29 5.56 -30.08
C ALA A 71 7.43 5.73 -28.56
N LEU A 72 6.76 6.71 -27.96
CA LEU A 72 6.77 6.90 -26.50
C LEU A 72 6.19 5.67 -25.77
N LYS A 73 5.08 5.12 -26.28
CA LYS A 73 4.45 3.93 -25.70
C LYS A 73 5.40 2.73 -25.75
N GLU A 74 6.11 2.54 -26.86
CA GLU A 74 7.09 1.47 -27.02
C GLU A 74 8.24 1.60 -26.01
N THR A 75 8.85 2.79 -25.91
CA THR A 75 9.94 3.03 -24.95
C THR A 75 9.48 2.83 -23.50
N ILE A 76 8.25 3.24 -23.16
CA ILE A 76 7.68 2.99 -21.82
C ILE A 76 7.53 1.49 -21.57
N ALA A 77 7.03 0.73 -22.54
CA ALA A 77 6.87 -0.71 -22.41
C ALA A 77 8.22 -1.42 -22.21
N GLU A 78 9.25 -1.03 -22.96
CA GLU A 78 10.62 -1.56 -22.80
C GLU A 78 11.19 -1.24 -21.41
N ARG A 79 11.07 0.02 -20.97
CA ARG A 79 11.47 0.44 -19.62
C ARG A 79 10.75 -0.38 -18.54
N ASP A 80 9.45 -0.58 -18.69
CA ASP A 80 8.65 -1.29 -17.71
C ASP A 80 9.02 -2.78 -17.63
N LEU A 81 9.29 -3.43 -18.78
CA LEU A 81 9.82 -4.79 -18.83
C LEU A 81 11.16 -4.89 -18.06
N PHE A 82 12.08 -3.97 -18.30
CA PHE A 82 13.38 -3.94 -17.65
C PHE A 82 13.28 -3.71 -16.14
N ASN A 83 12.39 -2.80 -15.72
CA ASN A 83 12.15 -2.51 -14.31
C ASN A 83 11.61 -3.71 -13.54
N VAL A 84 10.77 -4.55 -14.16
CA VAL A 84 10.27 -5.77 -13.53
C VAL A 84 11.42 -6.71 -13.15
N GLU A 85 12.38 -6.95 -14.06
CA GLU A 85 13.50 -7.85 -13.77
C GLU A 85 14.45 -7.27 -12.71
N ILE A 86 14.75 -5.96 -12.77
CA ILE A 86 15.53 -5.29 -11.72
C ILE A 86 14.87 -5.42 -10.35
N MET A 87 13.56 -5.20 -10.27
CA MET A 87 12.83 -5.29 -8.99
C MET A 87 12.85 -6.72 -8.43
N LYS A 88 12.75 -7.73 -9.30
CA LYS A 88 12.90 -9.14 -8.92
C LYS A 88 14.30 -9.44 -8.38
N HIS A 89 15.37 -8.99 -9.04
CA HIS A 89 16.73 -9.16 -8.53
C HIS A 89 16.96 -8.42 -7.21
N ARG A 90 16.48 -7.18 -7.10
CA ARG A 90 16.62 -6.36 -5.89
C ARG A 90 15.90 -6.98 -4.69
N SER A 91 14.70 -7.51 -4.88
CA SER A 91 13.96 -8.20 -3.82
C SER A 91 14.65 -9.49 -3.40
N ALA A 92 15.15 -10.30 -4.35
CA ALA A 92 15.91 -11.51 -4.05
C ALA A 92 17.19 -11.22 -3.28
N LEU A 93 17.95 -10.19 -3.67
CA LEU A 93 19.17 -9.74 -2.98
C LEU A 93 18.86 -9.20 -1.59
N ARG A 94 17.86 -8.32 -1.44
CA ARG A 94 17.45 -7.80 -0.13
C ARG A 94 17.05 -8.93 0.80
N ALA A 95 16.35 -9.92 0.27
CA ALA A 95 16.03 -11.10 1.03
C ALA A 95 17.34 -11.83 1.41
N ALA A 96 18.24 -12.12 0.44
CA ALA A 96 19.50 -12.86 0.63
C ALA A 96 20.41 -12.26 1.68
N LEU A 97 20.53 -10.94 1.66
CA LEU A 97 21.37 -10.17 2.57
C LEU A 97 20.66 -9.84 3.88
N SER A 98 19.41 -10.26 4.08
CA SER A 98 18.70 -10.02 5.33
C SER A 98 19.45 -10.70 6.49
N PRO A 99 19.82 -9.96 7.56
CA PRO A 99 20.45 -10.54 8.74
C PRO A 99 19.63 -11.69 9.36
N LEU A 100 18.30 -11.61 9.23
CA LEU A 100 17.35 -12.63 9.71
C LEU A 100 17.54 -14.01 9.05
N ARG A 101 18.14 -14.07 7.86
CA ARG A 101 18.48 -15.35 7.19
C ARG A 101 19.71 -16.04 7.78
N HIS A 102 20.58 -15.28 8.42
CA HIS A 102 21.84 -15.80 8.97
C HIS A 102 21.73 -16.13 10.45
N LEU A 103 20.65 -15.70 11.11
CA LEU A 103 20.34 -16.08 12.48
C LEU A 103 20.18 -17.60 12.59
N PRO A 104 20.84 -18.26 13.57
CA PRO A 104 20.59 -19.65 13.89
C PRO A 104 19.13 -19.91 14.27
N THR A 105 18.69 -21.16 14.12
CA THR A 105 17.31 -21.54 14.43
C THR A 105 17.00 -21.30 15.91
N GLU A 106 17.95 -21.54 16.80
CA GLU A 106 17.84 -21.35 18.24
C GLU A 106 17.49 -19.90 18.61
N ILE A 107 18.11 -18.94 17.92
CA ILE A 107 17.85 -17.52 18.18
C ILE A 107 16.49 -17.11 17.62
N LEU A 108 16.11 -17.61 16.43
CA LEU A 108 14.77 -17.38 15.88
C LEU A 108 13.68 -17.98 16.79
N SER A 109 13.90 -19.19 17.30
CA SER A 109 13.03 -19.85 18.26
C SER A 109 12.87 -19.04 19.55
N ALA A 110 13.97 -18.51 20.08
CA ALA A 110 13.94 -17.63 21.26
C ALA A 110 13.18 -16.33 20.97
N ILE A 111 13.37 -15.72 19.80
CA ILE A 111 12.60 -14.54 19.37
C ILE A 111 11.12 -14.88 19.27
N PHE A 112 10.75 -16.01 18.68
CA PHE A 112 9.34 -16.41 18.55
C PHE A 112 8.68 -16.64 19.90
N ALA A 113 9.40 -17.21 20.88
CA ALA A 113 8.92 -17.34 22.25
C ALA A 113 8.66 -15.97 22.93
N LEU A 114 9.35 -14.90 22.50
CA LEU A 114 9.15 -13.54 23.00
C LEU A 114 8.04 -12.77 22.29
N VAL A 115 7.60 -13.20 21.09
CA VAL A 115 6.47 -12.55 20.36
C VAL A 115 5.17 -12.62 21.17
N GLY A 116 5.15 -13.45 22.21
CA GLY A 116 4.06 -13.51 23.17
C GLY A 116 2.87 -14.30 22.62
N PRO A 117 2.08 -14.89 23.51
CA PRO A 117 1.05 -15.85 23.15
C PRO A 117 -0.22 -15.30 22.48
N VAL A 118 -0.35 -13.98 22.31
CA VAL A 118 -1.68 -13.39 22.17
C VAL A 118 -2.11 -13.36 20.71
N GLU A 119 -2.53 -14.51 20.17
CA GLU A 119 -3.61 -14.46 19.20
C GLU A 119 -4.90 -14.16 19.96
N ASN A 120 -5.45 -12.96 19.72
CA ASN A 120 -6.84 -12.71 20.04
C ASN A 120 -7.70 -13.34 18.94
N LEU A 121 -8.38 -14.45 19.25
CA LEU A 121 -9.23 -15.13 18.27
C LEU A 121 -10.37 -14.23 17.79
N LEU A 122 -10.71 -13.16 18.51
CA LEU A 122 -11.79 -12.24 18.17
C LEU A 122 -11.33 -11.11 17.22
N GLU A 123 -10.03 -10.82 17.14
CA GLU A 123 -9.49 -9.75 16.29
C GLU A 123 -9.39 -10.16 14.82
N SER A 124 -9.67 -9.24 13.90
CA SER A 124 -9.57 -9.49 12.45
C SER A 124 -8.13 -9.50 11.90
N GLY A 125 -7.11 -9.43 12.77
CA GLY A 125 -5.70 -9.41 12.40
C GLY A 125 -4.99 -10.77 12.49
N THR A 126 -3.71 -10.77 12.10
CA THR A 126 -2.77 -11.89 12.36
C THR A 126 -1.81 -11.49 13.48
N SER A 127 -1.99 -12.06 14.65
CA SER A 127 -1.10 -11.91 15.82
C SER A 127 -0.55 -13.27 16.26
N GLY A 128 0.40 -13.24 17.22
CA GLY A 128 1.01 -14.45 17.79
C GLY A 128 1.67 -15.38 16.75
N PRO A 129 1.45 -16.71 16.81
CA PRO A 129 2.11 -17.68 15.93
C PRO A 129 1.86 -17.43 14.43
N TRP A 130 0.72 -16.83 14.07
CA TRP A 130 0.35 -16.62 12.68
C TRP A 130 1.23 -15.58 11.99
N CYS A 131 1.57 -14.49 12.69
CA CYS A 131 2.35 -13.42 12.10
C CYS A 131 3.76 -13.92 11.74
N VAL A 132 4.41 -14.67 12.63
CA VAL A 132 5.74 -15.25 12.36
C VAL A 132 5.69 -16.35 11.30
N SER A 133 4.61 -17.14 11.26
CA SER A 133 4.43 -18.18 10.25
C SER A 133 4.13 -17.63 8.84
N ALA A 134 3.71 -16.37 8.73
CA ALA A 134 3.41 -15.70 7.46
C ALA A 134 4.65 -15.10 6.77
N VAL A 135 5.76 -14.91 7.49
CA VAL A 135 6.94 -14.18 6.98
C VAL A 135 7.65 -14.91 5.83
N CYS A 136 8.06 -16.16 6.03
CA CYS A 136 8.70 -16.97 5.01
C CYS A 136 8.60 -18.48 5.34
N SER A 137 8.96 -19.34 4.38
CA SER A 137 8.94 -20.81 4.56
C SER A 137 9.79 -21.29 5.73
N ARG A 138 10.97 -20.68 5.95
CA ARG A 138 11.86 -21.03 7.07
C ARG A 138 11.22 -20.68 8.41
N TRP A 139 10.66 -19.48 8.56
CA TRP A 139 10.01 -19.04 9.79
C TRP A 139 8.78 -19.91 10.10
N ARG A 140 8.01 -20.27 9.07
CA ARG A 140 6.90 -21.21 9.20
C ARG A 140 7.35 -22.59 9.69
N ALA A 141 8.40 -23.16 9.10
CA ALA A 141 8.92 -24.46 9.53
C ALA A 141 9.38 -24.43 10.99
N ILE A 142 10.07 -23.36 11.39
CA ILE A 142 10.47 -23.16 12.79
C ILE A 142 9.23 -23.03 13.68
N ALA A 143 8.29 -22.14 13.38
CA ALA A 143 7.08 -21.94 14.18
C ALA A 143 6.27 -23.24 14.35
N LEU A 144 6.15 -24.06 13.30
CA LEU A 144 5.48 -25.37 13.38
C LEU A 144 6.25 -26.41 14.21
N SER A 145 7.57 -26.27 14.33
CA SER A 145 8.41 -27.13 15.18
C SER A 145 8.43 -26.74 16.66
N LEU A 146 7.77 -25.63 17.04
CA LEU A 146 7.64 -25.18 18.42
C LEU A 146 6.18 -25.34 18.90
N PRO A 147 5.80 -26.49 19.49
CA PRO A 147 4.45 -26.68 20.01
C PRO A 147 4.06 -25.65 21.08
N SER A 148 5.02 -25.17 21.87
CA SER A 148 4.82 -24.15 22.90
C SER A 148 4.41 -22.78 22.34
N LEU A 149 4.53 -22.55 21.03
CA LEU A 149 4.06 -21.31 20.40
C LEU A 149 2.53 -21.33 20.14
N TRP A 150 1.93 -22.52 20.21
CA TRP A 150 0.52 -22.77 19.89
C TRP A 150 -0.31 -23.11 21.13
N THR A 151 0.25 -22.96 22.33
CA THR A 151 -0.39 -23.35 23.59
C THR A 151 -1.33 -22.30 24.14
N ASP A 152 -1.20 -21.05 23.76
CA ASP A 152 -1.92 -19.98 24.42
C ASP A 152 -2.87 -19.28 23.43
N VAL A 153 -4.09 -19.06 23.87
CA VAL A 153 -5.17 -18.47 23.09
C VAL A 153 -5.85 -17.40 23.94
N SER A 154 -6.00 -16.20 23.39
CA SER A 154 -6.71 -15.10 24.07
C SER A 154 -8.07 -14.83 23.43
N LEU A 155 -9.05 -14.57 24.28
CA LEU A 155 -10.38 -14.09 23.94
C LEU A 155 -10.58 -12.73 24.61
N ASP A 156 -10.24 -11.65 23.91
CA ASP A 156 -10.45 -10.30 24.45
C ASP A 156 -11.78 -9.71 23.96
N PHE A 157 -12.76 -9.73 24.86
CA PHE A 157 -14.09 -9.15 24.67
C PHE A 157 -14.15 -7.66 25.05
N ARG A 158 -13.01 -7.02 25.38
CA ARG A 158 -12.94 -5.58 25.67
C ARG A 158 -12.73 -4.73 24.43
N ALA A 159 -12.40 -5.32 23.28
CA ALA A 159 -12.19 -4.58 22.06
C ALA A 159 -13.51 -3.92 21.61
N ASP A 160 -13.46 -2.60 21.35
CA ASP A 160 -14.63 -1.77 20.98
C ASP A 160 -15.38 -2.27 19.73
N ASP A 161 -14.75 -3.12 18.92
CA ASP A 161 -15.30 -3.71 17.69
C ASP A 161 -15.95 -5.10 17.88
N VAL A 162 -15.98 -5.66 19.10
CA VAL A 162 -16.50 -7.01 19.35
C VAL A 162 -17.99 -6.97 19.71
N ASP A 163 -18.83 -7.13 18.69
CA ASP A 163 -20.24 -7.48 18.88
C ASP A 163 -20.36 -9.00 19.11
N ILE A 164 -20.60 -9.41 20.36
CA ILE A 164 -20.63 -10.82 20.78
C ILE A 164 -21.68 -11.62 19.99
N ASP A 165 -22.82 -11.00 19.67
CA ASP A 165 -23.90 -11.63 18.92
C ASP A 165 -23.55 -11.81 17.43
N ARG A 166 -22.50 -11.15 16.95
CA ARG A 166 -21.98 -11.24 15.57
C ARG A 166 -20.68 -12.03 15.44
N ILE A 167 -20.21 -12.68 16.50
CA ILE A 167 -19.01 -13.52 16.42
C ILE A 167 -19.28 -14.71 15.48
N ASP A 168 -18.65 -14.67 14.31
CA ASP A 168 -18.68 -15.78 13.35
C ASP A 168 -17.72 -16.89 13.81
N PHE A 169 -18.23 -17.78 14.66
CA PHE A 169 -17.49 -18.96 15.12
C PHE A 169 -17.03 -19.84 13.94
N GLY A 170 -17.73 -19.85 12.80
CA GLY A 170 -17.35 -20.62 11.61
C GLY A 170 -16.00 -20.19 11.04
N ARG A 171 -15.66 -18.90 11.12
CA ARG A 171 -14.35 -18.37 10.71
C ARG A 171 -13.25 -18.55 11.77
N ARG A 172 -13.62 -18.70 13.04
CA ARG A 172 -12.66 -18.72 14.17
C ARG A 172 -12.32 -20.12 14.66
N LEU A 173 -13.26 -21.05 14.62
CA LEU A 173 -13.06 -22.45 15.02
C LEU A 173 -11.87 -23.13 14.33
N PRO A 174 -11.63 -22.96 13.01
CA PRO A 174 -10.47 -23.59 12.37
C PRO A 174 -9.13 -23.12 12.96
N LYS A 175 -9.05 -21.87 13.43
CA LYS A 175 -7.83 -21.35 14.08
C LYS A 175 -7.60 -22.02 15.43
N LEU A 176 -8.66 -22.24 16.21
CA LEU A 176 -8.58 -22.95 17.49
C LEU A 176 -8.23 -24.43 17.29
N GLU A 177 -8.82 -25.09 16.29
CA GLU A 177 -8.43 -26.46 15.89
C GLU A 177 -6.94 -26.54 15.54
N LEU A 178 -6.43 -25.57 14.78
CA LEU A 178 -5.00 -25.49 14.46
C LEU A 178 -4.11 -25.28 15.69
N HIS A 179 -4.56 -24.57 16.73
CA HIS A 179 -3.83 -24.48 18.00
C HIS A 179 -3.79 -25.84 18.72
N LEU A 180 -4.94 -26.53 18.77
CA LEU A 180 -5.04 -27.87 19.34
C LEU A 180 -4.12 -28.86 18.63
N GLU A 181 -4.12 -28.88 17.30
CA GLU A 181 -3.27 -29.77 16.52
C GLU A 181 -1.77 -29.48 16.71
N ARG A 182 -1.39 -28.19 16.71
CA ARG A 182 0.02 -27.79 16.68
C ARG A 182 0.69 -27.71 18.04
N SER A 183 -0.10 -27.53 19.11
CA SER A 183 0.39 -27.64 20.50
C SER A 183 0.77 -29.09 20.89
N GLY A 184 0.30 -30.07 20.10
CA GLY A 184 0.62 -31.48 20.28
C GLY A 184 0.08 -32.03 21.60
N HIS A 185 0.97 -32.31 22.54
CA HIS A 185 0.59 -32.82 23.87
C HIS A 185 0.64 -31.75 24.96
N LEU A 186 0.98 -30.51 24.62
CA LEU A 186 1.02 -29.42 25.58
C LEU A 186 -0.40 -28.92 25.86
N PRO A 187 -0.72 -28.57 27.13
CA PRO A 187 -2.03 -28.05 27.47
C PRO A 187 -2.26 -26.70 26.79
N LEU A 188 -3.46 -26.50 26.24
CA LEU A 188 -3.88 -25.16 25.83
C LEU A 188 -4.28 -24.33 27.05
N ALA A 189 -3.69 -23.16 27.17
CA ALA A 189 -4.15 -22.10 28.05
C ALA A 189 -5.07 -21.17 27.28
N ILE A 190 -6.32 -21.09 27.71
CA ILE A 190 -7.27 -20.10 27.22
C ILE A 190 -7.38 -19.00 28.27
N GLU A 191 -7.06 -17.78 27.85
CA GLU A 191 -7.28 -16.56 28.62
C GLU A 191 -8.44 -15.81 28.01
N TYR A 192 -9.34 -15.31 28.86
CA TYR A 192 -10.40 -14.42 28.39
C TYR A 192 -10.49 -13.15 29.24
N TYR A 193 -10.80 -12.06 28.55
CA TYR A 193 -10.91 -10.72 29.11
C TYR A 193 -12.31 -10.20 28.80
N CYS A 194 -13.14 -9.96 29.82
CA CYS A 194 -14.46 -9.37 29.65
C CYS A 194 -14.61 -8.09 30.48
N TYR A 195 -15.58 -7.25 30.12
CA TYR A 195 -16.08 -6.20 31.01
C TYR A 195 -17.07 -6.84 31.99
N SER A 196 -16.72 -6.89 33.27
CA SER A 196 -17.75 -6.92 34.33
C SER A 196 -18.02 -5.47 34.73
N ASP A 197 -19.30 -5.13 34.96
CA ASP A 197 -19.72 -3.83 35.51
C ASP A 197 -18.77 -3.38 36.63
N GLY A 198 -17.81 -2.51 36.30
CA GLY A 198 -16.89 -1.88 37.25
C GLY A 198 -15.45 -2.39 37.32
N ASP A 199 -15.05 -3.56 36.77
CA ASP A 199 -13.64 -4.02 36.84
C ASP A 199 -13.23 -4.99 35.70
N PRO A 200 -11.98 -4.91 35.17
CA PRO A 200 -11.43 -5.85 34.21
C PRO A 200 -11.00 -7.16 34.88
N CYS A 201 -11.87 -8.16 34.96
CA CYS A 201 -11.47 -9.50 35.41
C CYS A 201 -10.56 -10.19 34.36
N VAL A 202 -9.48 -10.83 34.83
CA VAL A 202 -8.66 -11.75 34.03
C VAL A 202 -8.91 -13.14 34.59
N PHE A 203 -9.43 -14.04 33.74
CA PHE A 203 -9.58 -15.44 34.08
C PHE A 203 -8.68 -16.25 33.15
N SER A 204 -7.74 -17.00 33.74
CA SER A 204 -6.85 -17.91 33.02
C SER A 204 -7.21 -19.36 33.39
N SER A 205 -7.37 -20.21 32.39
CA SER A 205 -7.69 -21.64 32.60
C SER A 205 -6.45 -22.50 32.91
N GLY A 206 -5.26 -21.91 33.05
CA GLY A 206 -3.99 -22.63 33.16
C GLY A 206 -3.56 -22.95 34.61
N VAL A 207 -3.16 -24.20 34.86
CA VAL A 207 -2.54 -24.61 36.13
C VAL A 207 -1.15 -23.96 36.26
N GLY A 208 -0.98 -23.03 37.20
CA GLY A 208 0.34 -22.62 37.69
C GLY A 208 0.85 -21.21 37.32
N ARG A 209 0.03 -20.30 36.78
CA ARG A 209 0.39 -18.87 36.74
C ARG A 209 -0.28 -18.14 37.91
N SER A 210 0.54 -17.45 38.70
CA SER A 210 0.08 -16.58 39.79
C SER A 210 -0.94 -15.58 39.23
N PRO A 211 -2.01 -15.24 39.98
CA PRO A 211 -2.81 -14.07 39.65
C PRO A 211 -1.87 -12.86 39.57
N CYS A 212 -2.00 -12.04 38.53
CA CYS A 212 -1.34 -10.73 38.49
C CYS A 212 -1.62 -10.01 39.82
N PRO A 213 -0.63 -9.34 40.42
CA PRO A 213 -0.89 -8.52 41.59
C PRO A 213 -1.96 -7.51 41.20
N GLN A 214 -3.14 -7.60 41.81
CA GLN A 214 -4.17 -6.59 41.61
C GLN A 214 -3.57 -5.23 41.94
N PRO A 215 -3.86 -4.17 41.16
CA PRO A 215 -3.55 -2.83 41.61
C PRO A 215 -4.38 -2.61 42.88
N THR A 216 -3.74 -2.70 44.04
CA THR A 216 -4.38 -2.32 45.30
C THR A 216 -4.88 -0.90 45.14
N LEU A 217 -6.17 -0.70 45.42
CA LEU A 217 -6.95 0.53 45.40
C LEU A 217 -6.40 1.68 46.29
N GLN A 218 -5.13 1.63 46.69
CA GLN A 218 -4.39 2.67 47.41
C GLN A 218 -3.44 3.48 46.52
N SER A 219 -3.35 3.20 45.21
CA SER A 219 -2.58 4.01 44.25
C SER A 219 -3.47 4.79 43.25
N MET A 220 -4.74 5.05 43.59
CA MET A 220 -5.51 6.09 42.91
C MET A 220 -5.12 7.45 43.51
N GLY A 221 -4.08 8.06 42.96
CA GLY A 221 -3.97 9.51 43.00
C GLY A 221 -5.20 10.11 42.34
N GLU A 222 -5.79 11.11 42.99
CA GLU A 222 -7.04 11.75 42.61
C GLU A 222 -7.19 12.01 41.09
N PRO A 223 -8.38 11.84 40.51
CA PRO A 223 -8.62 12.29 39.15
C PRO A 223 -8.57 13.82 39.13
N LEU A 224 -7.53 14.38 38.52
CA LEU A 224 -7.50 15.79 38.16
C LEU A 224 -8.69 16.08 37.25
N HIS A 225 -9.69 16.80 37.78
CA HIS A 225 -10.79 17.35 37.01
C HIS A 225 -10.25 18.27 35.90
N GLY A 226 -10.02 17.71 34.72
CA GLY A 226 -9.87 18.44 33.47
C GLY A 226 -11.23 19.01 33.06
N ARG A 227 -11.39 20.33 33.21
CA ARG A 227 -12.57 21.07 32.75
C ARG A 227 -12.94 20.74 31.29
N PRO A 228 -14.23 20.69 30.92
CA PRO A 228 -14.62 20.56 29.53
C PRO A 228 -14.15 21.78 28.73
N ARG A 229 -13.45 21.55 27.62
CA ARG A 229 -13.08 22.58 26.64
C ARG A 229 -14.36 23.15 26.01
N THR A 230 -14.72 24.38 26.37
CA THR A 230 -15.72 25.16 25.65
C THR A 230 -15.17 25.53 24.27
N PHE A 231 -15.86 25.09 23.23
CA PHE A 231 -15.64 25.48 21.85
C PHE A 231 -16.12 26.94 21.68
N ILE A 232 -15.19 27.86 21.37
CA ILE A 232 -15.53 29.25 21.01
C ILE A 232 -15.41 29.37 19.49
N PRO A 233 -16.50 29.67 18.75
CA PRO A 233 -16.40 30.04 17.35
C PRO A 233 -15.84 31.46 17.23
N GLY A 234 -14.72 31.60 16.52
CA GLY A 234 -14.10 32.89 16.22
C GLY A 234 -14.98 33.72 15.28
N ALA A 235 -15.19 34.97 15.68
CA ALA A 235 -15.74 36.03 14.85
C ALA A 235 -14.72 36.40 13.76
N HIS A 236 -15.16 36.35 12.50
CA HIS A 236 -14.56 37.15 11.43
C HIS A 236 -15.45 38.39 11.26
N SER A 237 -14.92 39.53 11.69
CA SER A 237 -15.34 40.84 11.26
C SER A 237 -14.14 41.43 10.54
N ASP A 238 -14.22 41.58 9.22
CA ASP A 238 -13.45 42.60 8.51
C ASP A 238 -14.36 43.17 7.41
N SER A 239 -14.67 44.43 7.62
CA SER A 239 -15.37 45.35 6.74
C SER A 239 -14.35 46.31 6.17
N GLU A 240 -14.36 46.51 4.85
CA GLU A 240 -13.85 47.63 4.02
C GLU A 240 -13.63 47.00 2.62
N THR A 241 -14.12 47.50 1.48
CA THR A 241 -14.55 48.83 1.02
C THR A 241 -15.37 48.63 -0.26
#